data_AF-A0A1H8WF24-F1
#
_entry.id   AF-A0A1H8WF24-F1
#
_cell.length_a   1.000
_cell.length_b   1.000
_cell.length_c   1.000
_cell.angle_alpha   90.00
_cell.angle_beta   90.00
_cell.angle_gamma   90.00
#
_symmetry.space_group_name_H-M   'P 1'
#
loop_
_entity.id
_entity.type
_entity.pdbx_description
1 polymer ?
#
loop_
_entity_poly.entity_id
_entity_poly.type
_entity_poly.pdbx_seq_one_letter_code
_entity_poly.pdbx_strand_id
1 'polypeptide(L)' 'TPYEYICKVWTSEPDRFILNPIHQMPGLNT' A
#
# COMPACT_ATOMS: atom_id res chain seq x y z
N THR A 1 0.78 -2.95 19.86
CA THR A 1 -0.17 -1.87 19.45
C THR A 1 -0.46 -1.99 17.95
N PRO A 2 -1.50 -1.34 17.38
CA PRO A 2 -1.77 -1.39 15.94
C PRO A 2 -0.55 -0.97 15.10
N TYR A 3 0.24 -0.02 15.62
CA TYR A 3 1.48 0.45 15.03
C TYR A 3 2.51 -0.66 14.82
N GLU A 4 2.77 -1.48 15.84
CA GLU A 4 3.75 -2.57 15.74
C GLU A 4 3.34 -3.64 14.72
N TYR A 5 2.04 -3.91 14.60
CA TYR A 5 1.51 -4.82 13.59
C TYR A 5 1.77 -4.27 12.18
N ILE A 6 1.46 -2.99 11.96
CA ILE A 6 1.71 -2.32 10.67
C ILE A 6 3.20 -2.32 10.33
N CYS A 7 4.09 -1.98 11.28
CA CYS A 7 5.53 -2.01 11.08
C CYS A 7 6.02 -3.41 10.69
N LYS A 8 5.54 -4.47 11.35
CA LYS A 8 5.91 -5.86 11.00
C LYS A 8 5.45 -6.25 9.61
N VAL A 9 4.23 -5.88 9.20
CA VAL A 9 3.73 -6.18 7.86
C VAL A 9 4.50 -5.40 6.80
N TRP A 10 4.82 -4.12 7.04
CA TRP A 10 5.64 -3.31 6.13
C TRP A 10 7.04 -3.88 5.90
N THR A 11 7.68 -4.44 6.92
CA THR A 11 9.02 -5.05 6.78
C THR A 11 8.99 -6.45 6.20
N SER A 12 7.92 -7.22 6.45
CA SER A 12 7.83 -8.63 6.05
C SER A 12 7.23 -8.79 4.65
N GLU A 13 6.35 -7.87 4.25
CA GLU A 13 5.59 -7.93 3.00
C GLU A 13 5.51 -6.55 2.33
N PRO A 14 6.65 -5.94 1.96
CA PRO A 14 6.68 -4.61 1.36
C PRO A 14 5.88 -4.56 0.05
N ASP A 15 5.85 -5.66 -0.71
CA ASP A 15 5.12 -5.79 -1.98
C ASP A 15 3.61 -5.59 -1.87
N ARG A 16 3.02 -5.86 -0.70
CA ARG A 16 1.58 -5.63 -0.46
C ARG A 16 1.23 -4.15 -0.42
N PHE A 17 2.22 -3.30 -0.14
CA PHE A 17 2.10 -1.85 -0.09
C PHE A 17 2.81 -1.16 -1.25
N ILE A 18 3.41 -1.90 -2.18
CA ILE A 18 3.85 -1.34 -3.45
C ILE A 18 2.58 -0.90 -4.19
N LEU A 19 2.35 0.40 -4.13
CA LEU A 19 1.35 1.10 -4.89
C LEU A 19 1.69 0.90 -6.36
N ASN A 20 1.14 -0.17 -6.96
CA ASN A 20 1.24 -0.36 -8.40
C ASN A 20 0.64 0.91 -9.04
N PRO A 21 1.43 1.73 -9.74
CA PRO A 21 0.99 3.04 -10.23
C PRO A 21 -0.18 2.93 -11.21
N ILE A 22 -0.39 1.74 -11.77
CA ILE A 22 -1.51 1.39 -12.66
C ILE A 22 -2.86 1.47 -11.94
N HIS A 23 -2.92 1.10 -10.65
CA HIS A 23 -4.16 1.12 -9.86
C HIS A 23 -4.50 2.52 -9.32
N GLN A 24 -3.58 3.49 -9.44
CA GLN A 24 -3.76 4.85 -8.95
C GLN A 24 -4.17 5.86 -10.00
N MET A 25 -4.48 5.46 -11.25
CA MET A 25 -5.17 6.40 -12.13
C MET A 25 -6.56 6.63 -11.54
N PRO A 26 -6.86 7.77 -10.87
CA PRO A 26 -8.25 8.12 -10.67
C PRO A 26 -8.73 8.36 -12.09
N GLY A 27 -9.62 7.51 -12.61
CA GLY A 27 -10.19 7.72 -13.94
C GLY A 27 -10.57 9.19 -14.06
N LEU A 28 -10.13 9.85 -15.15
CA LEU A 28 -10.39 11.26 -15.38
C LEU A 28 -11.89 11.49 -15.16
N ASN A 29 -12.25 12.15 -14.06
CA ASN A 29 -13.65 12.44 -13.75
C ASN A 29 -14.13 13.40 -14.83
N THR A 30 -14.78 12.86 -15.85
CA THR A 30 -15.59 13.61 -16.82
C THR A 30 -17.03 13.52 -16.36
#